data_AF-A0A2V5UF40-F1
#
_entry.id   AF-A0A2V5UF40-F1
#
_cell.length_a   1.000
_cell.length_b   1.000
_cell.length_c   1.000
_cell.angle_alpha   90.00
_cell.angle_beta   90.00
_cell.angle_gamma   90.00
#
_symmetry.space_group_name_H-M   'P 1'
#
loop_
_entity.id
_entity.type
_entity.pdbx_description
1 polymer ?
#
loop_
_entity_poly.entity_id
_entity_poly.type
_entity_poly.pdbx_seq_one_letter_code
_entity_poly.pdbx_strand_id
1 'polypeptide(L)'
;MNQEDWLDRELREAAPYIDDDGFTVRVLQQLPAPRRSRDLLRAVILLGMTFLASVLAYVVSGGGRFVSVSLERLAALPALWVFVLALASGLVMAAAGATAAISRSRASLT
;
A
#
# COMPACT_ATOMS: atom_id res chain seq x y z
N MET A 1 16.00 11.83 -17.01
CA MET A 1 14.91 12.77 -17.36
C MET A 1 13.68 11.93 -17.62
N ASN A 2 12.62 12.13 -16.83
CA ASN A 2 11.40 11.33 -16.91
C ASN A 2 10.59 11.79 -18.14
N GLN A 3 10.09 10.86 -18.95
CA GLN A 3 9.37 11.16 -20.19
C GLN A 3 8.13 12.03 -19.94
N GLU A 4 7.47 11.81 -18.80
CA GLU A 4 6.28 12.53 -18.35
C GLU A 4 6.59 14.03 -18.12
N ASP A 5 7.75 14.36 -17.54
CA ASP A 5 8.14 15.74 -17.23
C ASP A 5 8.44 16.61 -18.47
N TRP A 6 8.80 15.97 -19.59
CA TRP A 6 9.03 16.64 -20.87
C TRP A 6 7.71 16.89 -21.59
N LEU A 7 6.84 15.88 -21.63
CA LEU A 7 5.55 15.97 -22.30
C LEU A 7 4.62 16.96 -21.61
N ASP A 8 4.58 16.96 -20.28
CA ASP A 8 3.77 17.90 -19.51
C ASP A 8 4.20 19.36 -19.70
N ARG A 9 5.49 19.58 -19.97
CA ARG A 9 6.03 20.92 -20.24
C ARG A 9 5.62 21.41 -21.62
N GLU A 10 5.82 20.56 -22.63
CA GLU A 10 5.46 20.87 -24.00
C GLU A 10 3.95 21.09 -24.15
N LEU A 11 3.12 20.26 -23.52
CA LEU A 11 1.66 20.40 -23.53
C LEU A 11 1.18 21.69 -22.85
N ARG A 12 1.87 22.11 -21.78
CA ARG A 12 1.55 23.33 -21.03
C ARG A 12 1.99 24.59 -21.77
N GLU A 13 3.02 24.50 -22.61
CA GLU A 13 3.50 25.60 -23.46
C GLU A 13 2.73 25.68 -24.79
N ALA A 14 2.31 24.55 -25.37
CA ALA A 14 1.64 24.48 -26.67
C ALA A 14 0.15 24.91 -26.64
N ALA A 15 -0.51 24.87 -25.48
CA ALA A 15 -1.91 25.23 -25.34
C ALA A 15 -2.09 26.33 -24.28
N PRO A 16 -2.25 27.60 -24.68
CA PRO A 16 -2.68 28.66 -23.79
C PRO A 16 -3.95 28.24 -23.04
N TYR A 17 -3.98 28.42 -21.71
CA TYR A 17 -5.16 28.09 -20.91
C TYR A 17 -6.34 28.96 -21.36
N ILE A 18 -7.31 28.34 -22.02
CA ILE A 18 -8.56 28.98 -22.45
C ILE A 18 -9.50 28.95 -21.25
N ASP A 19 -9.91 30.14 -20.79
CA ASP A 19 -10.96 30.24 -19.78
C ASP A 19 -12.26 29.66 -20.34
N ASP A 20 -12.70 28.57 -19.74
CA ASP A 20 -13.77 27.72 -20.21
C ASP A 20 -15.08 27.97 -19.44
N ASP A 21 -15.22 29.11 -18.76
CA ASP A 21 -16.43 29.55 -18.02
C ASP A 21 -16.93 28.49 -17.00
N GLY A 22 -15.99 27.69 -16.49
CA GLY A 22 -16.27 26.57 -15.60
C GLY A 22 -16.91 25.35 -16.29
N PHE A 23 -16.83 25.23 -17.62
CA PHE A 23 -17.25 24.04 -18.37
C PHE A 23 -16.50 22.79 -17.89
N THR A 24 -15.17 22.83 -17.78
CA THR A 24 -14.38 21.69 -17.29
C THR A 24 -14.76 21.33 -15.85
N VAL A 25 -15.06 22.31 -14.99
CA VAL A 25 -15.52 22.08 -13.62
C VAL A 25 -16.84 21.30 -13.61
N ARG A 26 -17.82 21.70 -14.43
CA ARG A 26 -19.12 21.02 -14.52
C ARG A 26 -18.99 19.61 -15.09
N VAL A 27 -18.12 19.41 -16.10
CA VAL A 27 -17.84 18.09 -16.67
C VAL A 27 -17.17 17.18 -15.65
N LEU A 28 -16.14 17.67 -14.95
CA LEU A 28 -15.45 16.91 -13.90
C LEU A 28 -16.39 16.50 -12.76
N GLN A 29 -17.37 17.35 -12.40
CA GLN A 29 -18.38 17.04 -11.39
C GLN A 29 -19.39 15.97 -11.85
N GLN A 30 -19.60 15.82 -13.15
CA GLN A 30 -20.48 14.79 -13.72
C GLN A 30 -19.77 13.46 -13.97
N LEU A 31 -18.44 13.41 -13.84
CA LEU A 31 -17.70 12.16 -13.98
C LEU A 31 -17.99 11.23 -12.79
N PRO A 32 -18.13 9.91 -13.03
CA PRO A 32 -18.29 8.96 -11.95
C PRO A 32 -17.10 9.04 -11.00
N ALA A 33 -17.39 9.10 -9.70
CA ALA A 33 -16.36 9.17 -8.66
C ALA A 33 -15.28 8.09 -8.87
N PRO A 34 -13.98 8.45 -8.81
CA PRO A 34 -12.90 7.49 -8.94
C PRO A 34 -13.11 6.33 -7.97
N ARG A 35 -13.03 5.09 -8.47
CA ARG A 35 -13.28 3.86 -7.69
C ARG A 35 -12.11 3.54 -6.75
N ARG A 36 -11.73 4.50 -5.91
CA ARG A 36 -10.55 4.46 -5.03
C ARG A 36 -10.59 3.31 -4.02
N SER A 37 -11.78 2.84 -3.65
CA SER A 37 -11.96 1.68 -2.78
C SER A 37 -11.54 0.35 -3.42
N ARG A 38 -11.71 0.20 -4.74
CA ARG A 38 -11.28 -1.01 -5.47
C ARG A 38 -9.75 -1.09 -5.57
N ASP A 39 -9.09 0.06 -5.71
CA ASP A 39 -7.63 0.11 -5.82
C ASP A 39 -6.95 -0.26 -4.49
N LEU A 40 -7.50 0.17 -3.36
CA LEU A 40 -7.00 -0.21 -2.04
C LEU A 40 -7.19 -1.70 -1.75
N LEU A 41 -8.37 -2.26 -2.05
CA LEU A 41 -8.61 -3.70 -1.89
C LEU A 41 -7.63 -4.53 -2.73
N ARG A 42 -7.43 -4.11 -3.99
CA ARG A 42 -6.48 -4.76 -4.89
C ARG A 42 -5.05 -4.68 -4.36
N ALA A 43 -4.64 -3.53 -3.85
CA ALA A 43 -3.32 -3.35 -3.24
C ALA A 43 -3.11 -4.27 -2.02
N VAL A 44 -4.11 -4.37 -1.14
CA VAL A 44 -4.06 -5.26 0.03
C VAL A 44 -3.98 -6.73 -0.39
N ILE A 45 -4.79 -7.15 -1.37
CA ILE A 45 -4.76 -8.53 -1.89
C ILE A 45 -3.39 -8.83 -2.50
N LEU A 46 -2.86 -7.95 -3.35
CA LEU A 46 -1.56 -8.14 -3.98
C LEU A 46 -0.44 -8.20 -2.94
N LEU A 47 -0.47 -7.34 -1.94
CA LEU A 47 0.54 -7.32 -0.87
C LEU A 47 0.49 -8.61 -0.06
N GLY A 48 -0.71 -9.06 0.33
CA GLY A 48 -0.92 -10.31 1.06
C GLY A 48 -0.46 -11.53 0.26
N MET A 49 -0.78 -11.59 -1.03
CA MET A 49 -0.38 -12.71 -1.89
C MET A 49 1.12 -12.73 -2.18
N THR A 50 1.73 -11.56 -2.33
CA THR A 50 3.19 -11.46 -2.49
C THR A 50 3.90 -11.92 -1.23
N PHE A 51 3.44 -11.49 -0.06
CA PHE A 51 3.98 -11.95 1.22
C PHE A 51 3.82 -13.46 1.38
N LEU A 52 2.62 -13.99 1.13
CA LEU A 52 2.34 -15.42 1.24
C LEU A 52 3.21 -16.24 0.27
N ALA A 53 3.32 -15.81 -0.99
CA ALA A 53 4.17 -16.45 -1.98
C ALA A 53 5.66 -16.42 -1.58
N SER A 54 6.13 -15.31 -1.02
CA SER A 54 7.50 -15.17 -0.52
C SER A 54 7.78 -16.13 0.64
N VAL A 55 6.84 -16.26 1.58
CA VAL A 55 6.92 -17.24 2.68
C VAL A 55 6.89 -18.68 2.16
N LEU A 56 6.00 -19.00 1.22
CA LEU A 56 5.96 -20.32 0.59
C LEU A 56 7.26 -20.64 -0.16
N ALA A 57 7.77 -19.70 -0.95
CA ALA A 57 9.03 -19.87 -1.68
C ALA A 57 10.19 -20.11 -0.71
N TYR A 58 10.23 -19.40 0.42
CA TYR A 58 11.22 -19.61 1.47
C TYR A 58 11.15 -21.02 2.08
N VAL A 59 9.94 -21.51 2.36
CA VAL A 59 9.72 -22.87 2.90
C VAL A 59 10.11 -23.94 1.89
N VAL A 60 9.69 -23.78 0.63
CA VAL A 60 9.92 -24.74 -0.47
C VAL A 60 11.39 -24.78 -0.90
N SER A 61 12.10 -23.65 -0.85
CA SER A 61 13.52 -23.55 -1.20
C SER A 61 14.47 -24.26 -0.23
N GLY A 62 13.96 -25.01 0.76
CA GLY A 62 14.78 -25.72 1.74
C GLY A 62 15.23 -24.87 2.93
N GLY A 63 14.71 -23.65 3.07
CA GLY A 63 14.92 -22.80 4.25
C GLY A 63 14.51 -23.49 5.56
N GLY A 64 13.58 -24.44 5.53
CA GLY A 64 13.14 -25.20 6.72
C GLY A 64 14.24 -25.99 7.45
N ARG A 65 15.29 -26.46 6.76
CA ARG A 65 16.40 -27.21 7.40
C ARG A 65 17.48 -26.29 7.98
N PHE A 66 17.66 -25.11 7.40
CA PHE A 66 18.49 -24.03 7.98
C PHE A 66 17.75 -23.31 9.14
N VAL A 67 16.43 -23.20 9.04
CA VAL A 67 15.57 -22.66 10.09
C VAL A 67 15.48 -23.64 11.24
N SER A 68 15.37 -24.96 11.06
CA SER A 68 15.28 -25.89 12.21
C SER A 68 16.52 -25.84 13.12
N VAL A 69 17.71 -25.73 12.53
CA VAL A 69 18.98 -25.55 13.28
C VAL A 69 19.04 -24.15 13.93
N SER A 70 18.49 -23.14 13.26
CA SER A 70 18.35 -21.80 13.82
C SER A 70 17.22 -21.69 14.84
N LEU A 71 16.21 -22.57 14.79
CA LEU A 71 15.01 -22.64 15.63
C LEU A 71 15.31 -23.38 16.93
N GLU A 72 16.25 -24.33 16.95
CA GLU A 72 16.86 -24.80 18.20
C GLU A 72 17.64 -23.67 18.91
N ARG A 73 18.37 -22.83 18.14
CA ARG A 73 18.98 -21.61 18.68
C ARG A 73 17.95 -20.53 19.04
N LEU A 74 16.80 -20.49 18.38
CA LEU A 74 15.67 -19.58 18.64
C LEU A 74 14.79 -20.05 19.80
N ALA A 75 14.72 -21.35 20.08
CA ALA A 75 14.08 -21.91 21.26
C ALA A 75 14.91 -21.62 22.52
N ALA A 76 16.21 -21.37 22.35
CA ALA A 76 17.06 -20.76 23.35
C ALA A 76 17.03 -19.21 23.33
N LEU A 77 16.27 -18.57 22.41
CA LEU A 77 16.16 -17.11 22.40
C LEU A 77 15.25 -16.63 23.54
N PRO A 78 15.62 -15.53 24.22
CA PRO A 78 14.85 -15.01 25.34
C PRO A 78 13.43 -14.65 24.93
N ALA A 79 12.44 -15.02 25.74
CA ALA A 79 11.01 -14.73 25.54
C ALA A 79 10.72 -13.24 25.24
N LEU A 80 11.61 -12.35 25.69
CA LEU A 80 11.61 -10.91 25.37
C LEU A 80 11.61 -10.62 23.86
N TRP A 81 12.37 -11.35 23.04
CA TRP A 81 12.42 -11.10 21.59
C TRP A 81 11.13 -11.53 20.88
N VAL A 82 10.51 -12.63 21.33
CA VAL A 82 9.19 -13.05 20.86
C VAL A 82 8.13 -12.01 21.22
N PHE A 83 8.23 -11.43 22.43
CA PHE A 83 7.35 -10.37 22.88
C PHE A 83 7.52 -9.09 22.05
N VAL A 84 8.76 -8.68 21.75
CA VAL A 84 9.06 -7.54 20.88
C VAL A 84 8.49 -7.74 19.48
N LEU A 85 8.60 -8.96 18.93
CA LEU A 85 8.05 -9.27 17.60
C LEU A 85 6.51 -9.24 17.59
N ALA A 86 5.88 -9.82 18.62
CA ALA A 86 4.43 -9.77 18.80
C ALA A 86 3.92 -8.34 18.98
N LEU A 87 4.65 -7.52 19.75
CA LEU A 87 4.33 -6.12 20.00
C LEU A 87 4.52 -5.28 18.74
N ALA A 88 5.60 -5.48 17.99
CA ALA A 88 5.83 -4.84 16.70
C ALA A 88 4.75 -5.21 15.68
N SER A 89 4.38 -6.49 15.59
CA SER A 89 3.27 -6.97 14.78
C SER A 89 1.94 -6.31 15.17
N GLY A 90 1.63 -6.27 16.46
CA GLY A 90 0.45 -5.60 16.99
C GLY A 90 0.43 -4.10 16.67
N LEU A 91 1.58 -3.43 16.76
CA LEU A 91 1.71 -2.01 16.46
C LEU A 91 1.50 -1.71 14.97
N VAL A 92 2.04 -2.55 14.09
CA VAL A 92 1.80 -2.46 12.64
C VAL A 92 0.31 -2.66 12.33
N MET A 93 -0.33 -3.64 12.96
CA MET A 93 -1.76 -3.90 12.77
C MET A 93 -2.63 -2.75 13.30
N ALA A 94 -2.27 -2.15 14.44
CA ALA A 94 -2.94 -0.99 15.00
C ALA A 94 -2.77 0.26 14.13
N ALA A 95 -1.57 0.49 13.59
CA ALA A 95 -1.30 1.61 12.68
C ALA A 95 -2.06 1.45 11.35
N ALA A 96 -2.14 0.23 10.81
CA ALA A 96 -2.96 -0.08 9.64
C ALA A 96 -4.45 0.12 9.92
N GLY A 97 -4.94 -0.29 11.10
CA GLY A 97 -6.32 -0.05 11.54
C GLY A 97 -6.64 1.43 11.71
N ALA A 98 -5.72 2.21 12.31
CA ALA A 98 -5.88 3.64 12.52
C ALA A 98 -5.90 4.42 11.20
N THR A 99 -4.99 4.09 10.27
CA THR A 99 -4.98 4.70 8.93
C THR A 99 -6.25 4.36 8.14
N ALA A 100 -6.75 3.12 8.26
CA ALA A 100 -8.05 2.74 7.69
C ALA A 100 -9.23 3.52 8.31
N ALA A 101 -9.25 3.69 9.63
CA ALA A 101 -10.29 4.44 10.33
C ALA A 101 -10.31 5.93 9.96
N ILE A 102 -9.13 6.55 9.87
CA ILE A 102 -8.97 7.97 9.48
C ILE A 102 -9.36 8.17 8.00
N SER A 103 -9.08 7.21 7.12
CA SER A 103 -9.51 7.28 5.72
C SER A 103 -11.04 7.20 5.57
N ARG A 104 -11.71 6.44 6.47
CA ARG A 104 -13.16 6.29 6.48
C ARG A 104 -13.87 7.53 7.03
N SER A 105 -13.33 8.21 8.05
CA SER A 105 -13.91 9.44 8.59
C SER A 105 -13.75 10.64 7.65
N ARG A 106 -12.67 10.69 6.86
CA ARG A 106 -12.53 11.67 5.77
C ARG A 106 -13.52 11.44 4.63
N ALA A 107 -13.91 10.20 4.35
CA ALA A 107 -14.88 9.86 3.31
C ALA A 107 -16.35 10.13 3.71
N SER A 108 -16.64 10.36 4.99
CA SER A 108 -18.00 10.68 5.48
C SER A 108 -18.27 12.18 5.66
N LEU A 109 -17.26 13.02 5.45
CA LEU A 109 -17.34 14.48 5.61
C LEU A 109 -17.28 15.23 4.26
N THR A 110 -17.25 14.50 3.15
CA THR A 110 -17.40 14.96 1.76
C THR A 110 -18.61 14.29 1.15
#